data_AF-A0A839NY68-F1
#
_entry.id   AF-A0A839NY68-F1
#
_cell.length_a   1.000
_cell.length_b   1.000
_cell.length_c   1.000
_cell.angle_alpha   90.00
_cell.angle_beta   90.00
_cell.angle_gamma   90.00
#
_symmetry.space_group_name_H-M   'P 1'
#
loop_
_entity.id
_entity.type
_entity.pdbx_description
1 polymer ?
#
loop_
_entity_poly.entity_id
_entity_poly.type
_entity_poly.pdbx_seq_one_letter_code
_entity_poly.pdbx_strand_id
1 'polypeptide(L)'
;MSDALFRGWLLAWIVWSAVPFGALVLVMIHTVTGGRWGETLAPALRPATALVPLAALAFLGVALGLDHAFPWASGKGAKPDVLRLYLDPTLFLVRAAVTLLGWSALSALCLSGRAGTLTAALGLTFYGLTISLVSVDWILSVEPGFNASAFPADVALHQILAALAFAALVSPPSVDARSASDLAGLMLATLLGVIYLELMSYIVAWYGDLPPKAAWYLKRGASPWGGVLVAGLILGGILPFLALLFSAVRRSPSLLRGVGLLVLVGVAVHFAWLVLPAYGDEASSAAAATVVALIALVLLSGFASRLIVRRGGRLRHV
;
A
#
# COMPACT_ATOMS: atom_id res chain seq x y z
N MET A 1 3.62 19.13 18.23
CA MET A 1 3.82 19.47 16.80
C MET A 1 4.65 18.41 16.09
N SER A 2 5.71 17.88 16.71
CA SER A 2 6.49 16.71 16.24
C SER A 2 5.62 15.45 16.06
N ASP A 3 4.76 15.11 17.02
CA ASP A 3 3.97 13.87 16.98
C ASP A 3 3.04 13.81 15.77
N ALA A 4 2.28 14.88 15.54
CA ALA A 4 1.42 15.01 14.37
C ALA A 4 2.19 14.84 13.05
N LEU A 5 3.41 15.39 12.96
CA LEU A 5 4.25 15.26 11.77
C LEU A 5 4.69 13.81 11.53
N PHE A 6 5.20 13.11 12.55
CA PHE A 6 5.66 11.73 12.40
C PHE A 6 4.51 10.73 12.19
N ARG A 7 3.38 10.92 12.88
CA ARG A 7 2.16 10.12 12.68
C ARG A 7 1.56 10.34 11.28
N GLY A 8 1.51 11.59 10.83
CA GLY A 8 1.09 11.93 9.48
C GLY A 8 2.06 11.41 8.42
N TRP A 9 3.36 11.44 8.69
CA TRP A 9 4.39 10.88 7.81
C TRP A 9 4.23 9.37 7.67
N LEU A 10 4.00 8.63 8.76
CA LEU A 10 3.74 7.19 8.72
C LEU A 10 2.56 6.88 7.81
N LEU A 11 1.40 7.54 8.01
CA LEU A 11 0.23 7.29 7.18
C LEU A 11 0.47 7.66 5.71
N ALA A 12 1.11 8.81 5.45
CA ALA A 12 1.44 9.23 4.09
C ALA A 12 2.37 8.21 3.41
N TRP A 13 3.35 7.69 4.15
CA TRP A 13 4.26 6.67 3.66
C TRP A 13 3.53 5.35 3.36
N ILE A 14 2.65 4.88 4.24
CA ILE A 14 1.82 3.68 4.01
C ILE A 14 1.01 3.82 2.72
N VAL A 15 0.30 4.94 2.57
CA VAL A 15 -0.57 5.19 1.41
C VAL A 15 0.24 5.34 0.12
N TRP A 16 1.28 6.17 0.13
CA TRP A 16 2.08 6.45 -1.06
C TRP A 16 2.89 5.22 -1.50
N SER A 17 3.42 4.44 -0.55
CA SER A 17 4.26 3.27 -0.84
C SER A 17 3.45 2.06 -1.34
N ALA A 18 2.12 2.06 -1.18
CA ALA A 18 1.27 1.00 -1.70
C ALA A 18 1.41 0.82 -3.22
N VAL A 19 1.54 1.93 -3.96
CA VAL A 19 1.72 1.92 -5.42
C VAL A 19 3.06 1.28 -5.84
N PRO A 20 4.25 1.75 -5.39
CA PRO A 20 5.52 1.15 -5.80
C PRO A 20 5.67 -0.31 -5.35
N PHE A 21 5.20 -0.67 -4.15
CA PHE A 21 5.27 -2.05 -3.69
C PHE A 21 4.34 -2.98 -4.49
N GLY A 22 3.10 -2.56 -4.75
CA GLY A 22 2.19 -3.30 -5.62
C GLY A 22 2.70 -3.42 -7.06
N ALA A 23 3.37 -2.38 -7.57
CA ALA A 23 3.95 -2.41 -8.90
C ALA A 23 5.10 -3.42 -9.00
N LEU A 24 5.97 -3.50 -7.98
CA LEU A 24 7.01 -4.52 -7.89
C LEU A 24 6.41 -5.93 -7.91
N VAL A 25 5.36 -6.17 -7.14
CA VAL A 25 4.65 -7.45 -7.11
C VAL A 25 4.08 -7.79 -8.50
N LEU A 26 3.39 -6.86 -9.15
CA LEU A 26 2.82 -7.07 -10.48
C LEU A 26 3.89 -7.32 -11.55
N VAL A 27 5.04 -6.64 -11.48
CA VAL A 27 6.17 -6.89 -12.39
C VAL A 27 6.74 -8.29 -12.19
N MET A 28 6.88 -8.75 -10.95
CA MET A 28 7.33 -10.13 -10.67
C MET A 28 6.28 -11.16 -11.11
N ILE A 29 4.99 -10.92 -10.88
CA ILE A 29 3.90 -11.79 -11.38
C ILE A 29 3.97 -11.88 -12.90
N HIS A 30 4.06 -10.75 -13.60
CA HIS A 30 4.19 -10.74 -15.06
C HIS A 30 5.44 -11.48 -15.56
N THR A 31 6.56 -11.39 -14.84
CA THR A 31 7.78 -12.14 -15.17
C THR A 31 7.58 -13.65 -15.08
N VAL A 32 6.70 -14.12 -14.18
CA VAL A 32 6.36 -15.54 -14.02
C VAL A 32 5.30 -15.98 -15.03
N THR A 33 4.25 -15.19 -15.24
CA THR A 33 3.09 -15.60 -16.04
C THR A 33 3.16 -15.20 -17.51
N GLY A 34 3.97 -14.19 -17.83
CA GLY A 34 3.96 -13.52 -19.12
C GLY A 34 2.62 -12.86 -19.44
N GLY A 35 2.35 -12.71 -20.74
CA GLY A 35 1.11 -12.18 -21.28
C GLY A 35 1.16 -10.70 -21.64
N ARG A 36 0.29 -10.31 -22.58
CA ARG A 36 0.24 -8.95 -23.14
C ARG A 36 -0.09 -7.88 -22.11
N TRP A 37 -0.89 -8.19 -21.09
CA TRP A 37 -1.33 -7.22 -20.08
C TRP A 37 -0.14 -6.51 -19.41
N GLY A 38 0.90 -7.25 -19.02
CA GLY A 38 2.04 -6.66 -18.34
C GLY A 38 2.95 -5.85 -19.27
N GLU A 39 3.02 -6.21 -20.56
CA GLU A 39 3.70 -5.40 -21.57
C GLU A 39 2.98 -4.06 -21.78
N THR A 40 1.66 -4.08 -21.89
CA THR A 40 0.86 -2.87 -22.06
C THR A 40 0.93 -1.95 -20.85
N LEU A 41 0.95 -2.53 -19.63
CA LEU A 41 1.02 -1.77 -18.38
C LEU A 41 2.46 -1.41 -17.94
N ALA A 42 3.49 -1.99 -18.56
CA ALA A 42 4.89 -1.73 -18.23
C ALA A 42 5.26 -0.23 -18.20
N PRO A 43 4.76 0.65 -19.09
CA PRO A 43 5.04 2.08 -19.03
C PRO A 43 4.55 2.77 -17.75
N ALA A 44 3.58 2.20 -17.04
CA ALA A 44 3.13 2.69 -15.72
C ALA A 44 3.81 1.92 -14.57
N LEU A 45 3.87 0.59 -14.66
CA LEU A 45 4.34 -0.26 -13.57
C LEU A 45 5.86 -0.22 -13.37
N ARG A 46 6.66 -0.09 -14.44
CA ARG A 46 8.13 -0.03 -14.31
C ARG A 46 8.59 1.27 -13.63
N PRO A 47 8.12 2.47 -14.01
CA PRO A 47 8.47 3.69 -13.27
C PRO A 47 8.01 3.65 -11.81
N ALA A 48 6.82 3.11 -11.53
CA ALA A 48 6.36 2.93 -10.15
C ALA A 48 7.27 1.98 -9.37
N THR A 49 7.67 0.85 -9.96
CA THR A 49 8.64 -0.10 -9.37
C THR A 49 9.98 0.58 -9.05
N ALA A 50 10.41 1.53 -9.89
CA ALA A 50 11.66 2.27 -9.69
C ALA A 50 11.61 3.22 -8.47
N LEU A 51 10.44 3.48 -7.90
CA LEU A 51 10.28 4.26 -6.67
C LEU A 51 10.38 3.42 -5.39
N VAL A 52 10.53 2.09 -5.49
CA VAL A 52 10.72 1.23 -4.30
C VAL A 52 11.93 1.64 -3.45
N PRO A 53 13.12 1.95 -4.01
CA PRO A 53 14.22 2.49 -3.22
C PRO A 53 13.92 3.85 -2.59
N LEU A 54 13.13 4.70 -3.25
CA LEU A 54 12.68 5.96 -2.65
C LEU A 54 11.73 5.70 -1.47
N ALA A 55 10.89 4.66 -1.54
CA ALA A 55 10.07 4.23 -0.42
C ALA A 55 10.90 3.77 0.78
N ALA A 56 11.98 3.01 0.52
CA ALA A 56 12.92 2.63 1.55
C ALA A 56 13.58 3.84 2.22
N LEU A 57 13.99 4.85 1.44
CA LEU A 57 14.56 6.09 1.98
C LEU A 57 13.53 6.93 2.74
N ALA A 58 12.30 7.03 2.24
CA ALA A 58 11.22 7.76 2.89
C ALA A 58 10.82 7.14 4.24
N PHE A 59 11.04 5.83 4.42
CA PHE A 59 10.85 5.16 5.71
C PHE A 59 11.80 5.67 6.80
N LEU A 60 12.91 6.33 6.45
CA LEU A 60 13.77 6.99 7.44
C LEU A 60 13.00 8.03 8.26
N GLY A 61 12.01 8.71 7.67
CA GLY A 61 11.15 9.61 8.44
C GLY A 61 10.31 8.90 9.50
N VAL A 62 9.90 7.64 9.24
CA VAL A 62 9.24 6.79 10.24
C VAL A 62 10.25 6.33 11.30
N ALA A 63 11.43 5.87 10.88
CA ALA A 63 12.47 5.40 11.80
C ALA A 63 12.99 6.49 12.74
N LEU A 64 13.14 7.73 12.26
CA LEU A 64 13.58 8.87 13.06
C LEU A 64 12.54 9.35 14.09
N GLY A 65 11.25 9.09 13.83
CA GLY A 65 10.15 9.44 14.74
C GLY A 65 9.41 8.22 15.27
N LEU A 66 10.12 7.11 15.49
CA LEU A 66 9.53 5.83 15.85
C LEU A 66 8.71 5.93 17.15
N ASP A 67 9.26 6.59 18.17
CA ASP A 67 8.62 6.84 19.47
C ASP A 67 7.39 7.75 19.40
N HIS A 68 7.34 8.65 18.43
CA HIS A 68 6.20 9.51 18.15
C HIS A 68 5.08 8.81 17.38
N ALA A 69 5.46 7.96 16.41
CA ALA A 69 4.52 7.25 15.53
C ALA A 69 3.94 5.98 16.19
N PHE A 70 4.72 5.34 17.07
CA PHE A 70 4.37 4.08 17.73
C PHE A 70 4.47 4.20 19.26
N PRO A 71 3.33 4.21 19.98
CA PRO A 71 3.33 4.39 21.44
C PRO A 71 4.23 3.39 22.19
N TRP A 72 4.29 2.13 21.73
CA TRP A 72 5.10 1.07 22.33
C TRP A 72 6.61 1.33 22.27
N ALA A 73 7.11 2.09 21.29
CA ALA A 73 8.52 2.40 21.17
C ALA A 73 9.02 3.34 22.29
N SER A 74 8.11 4.13 22.88
CA SER A 74 8.38 4.94 24.08
C SER A 74 8.21 4.16 25.40
N GLY A 75 7.98 2.85 25.33
CA GLY A 75 7.68 2.00 26.50
C GLY A 75 6.24 2.10 27.00
N LYS A 76 5.35 2.81 26.29
CA LYS A 76 3.94 2.96 26.65
C LYS A 76 3.07 1.91 25.94
N GLY A 77 2.24 1.20 26.70
CA GLY A 77 1.22 0.30 26.12
C GLY A 77 1.68 -1.10 25.72
N ALA A 78 2.98 -1.43 25.83
CA ALA A 78 3.45 -2.80 25.71
C ALA A 78 3.25 -3.54 27.05
N LYS A 79 2.38 -4.56 27.07
CA LYS A 79 2.32 -5.48 28.21
C LYS A 79 3.66 -6.25 28.30
N PRO A 80 4.11 -6.65 29.51
CA PRO A 80 5.32 -7.46 29.66
C PRO A 80 5.05 -8.91 29.23
N ASP A 81 4.88 -9.12 27.93
CA ASP A 81 4.65 -10.41 27.29
C ASP A 81 5.55 -10.57 26.03
N VAL A 82 5.33 -11.65 25.27
CA VAL A 82 6.11 -11.95 24.04
C VAL A 82 6.06 -10.80 23.03
N LEU A 83 5.02 -9.96 23.06
CA LEU A 83 4.88 -8.83 22.16
C LEU A 83 5.97 -7.78 22.38
N ARG A 84 6.51 -7.66 23.60
CA ARG A 84 7.63 -6.75 23.90
C ARG A 84 8.95 -7.23 23.27
N LEU A 85 9.14 -8.55 23.13
CA LEU A 85 10.30 -9.09 22.41
C LEU A 85 10.16 -8.87 20.90
N TYR A 86 8.95 -8.97 20.37
CA TYR A 86 8.69 -8.74 18.95
C TYR A 86 8.75 -7.25 18.56
N LEU A 87 8.12 -6.38 19.35
CA LEU A 87 8.11 -4.91 19.20
C LEU A 87 9.29 -4.25 19.93
N ASP A 88 10.44 -4.90 19.97
CA ASP A 88 11.68 -4.22 20.31
C ASP A 88 12.04 -3.24 19.18
N PRO A 89 12.35 -1.95 19.46
CA PRO A 89 12.68 -0.97 18.44
C PRO A 89 13.80 -1.40 17.50
N THR A 90 14.82 -2.09 18.02
CA THR A 90 15.95 -2.56 17.21
C THR A 90 15.50 -3.66 16.26
N LEU A 91 14.77 -4.66 16.79
CA LEU A 91 14.27 -5.77 15.97
C LEU A 91 13.25 -5.31 14.92
N PHE A 92 12.40 -4.35 15.26
CA PHE A 92 11.48 -3.69 14.31
C PHE A 92 12.26 -3.04 13.16
N LEU A 93 13.28 -2.23 13.48
CA LEU A 93 14.08 -1.54 12.46
C LEU A 93 14.90 -2.51 11.61
N VAL A 94 15.42 -3.59 12.20
CA VAL A 94 16.12 -4.65 11.45
C VAL A 94 15.17 -5.34 10.47
N ARG A 95 13.95 -5.73 10.90
CA ARG A 95 12.95 -6.31 9.99
C ARG A 95 12.60 -5.34 8.86
N ALA A 96 12.33 -4.08 9.19
CA ALA A 96 12.05 -3.06 8.20
C ALA A 96 13.20 -2.88 7.21
N ALA A 97 14.45 -2.82 7.67
CA ALA A 97 15.63 -2.68 6.82
C ALA A 97 15.81 -3.88 5.89
N VAL A 98 15.74 -5.11 6.41
CA VAL A 98 15.85 -6.34 5.60
C VAL A 98 14.78 -6.37 4.52
N THR A 99 13.53 -6.05 4.87
CA THR A 99 12.42 -6.02 3.91
C THR A 99 12.59 -4.94 2.85
N LEU A 100 12.84 -3.69 3.25
CA LEU A 100 12.91 -2.56 2.33
C LEU A 100 14.15 -2.61 1.43
N LEU A 101 15.30 -3.04 1.95
CA LEU A 101 16.50 -3.27 1.14
C LEU A 101 16.32 -4.46 0.19
N GLY A 102 15.70 -5.55 0.66
CA GLY A 102 15.38 -6.71 -0.17
C GLY A 102 14.44 -6.36 -1.32
N TRP A 103 13.34 -5.65 -1.05
CA TRP A 103 12.42 -5.17 -2.11
C TRP A 103 13.09 -4.17 -3.05
N SER A 104 13.98 -3.31 -2.55
CA SER A 104 14.76 -2.38 -3.39
C SER A 104 15.73 -3.13 -4.32
N ALA A 105 16.40 -4.17 -3.82
CA ALA A 105 17.25 -5.04 -4.63
C ALA A 105 16.45 -5.79 -5.70
N LEU A 106 15.29 -6.36 -5.34
CA LEU A 106 14.39 -7.02 -6.29
C LEU A 106 13.89 -6.06 -7.36
N SER A 107 13.51 -4.83 -6.99
CA SER A 107 13.17 -3.77 -7.94
C SER A 107 14.30 -3.51 -8.93
N ALA A 108 15.54 -3.36 -8.46
CA ALA A 108 16.70 -3.15 -9.33
C ALA A 108 16.97 -4.34 -10.27
N LEU A 109 16.81 -5.58 -9.78
CA LEU A 109 16.96 -6.80 -10.59
C LEU A 109 15.89 -6.88 -11.68
N CYS A 110 14.63 -6.59 -11.35
CA CYS A 110 13.53 -6.58 -12.30
C CYS A 110 13.71 -5.51 -13.38
N LEU A 111 14.11 -4.29 -12.98
CA LEU A 111 14.28 -3.17 -13.89
C LEU A 111 15.52 -3.28 -14.78
N SER A 112 16.56 -4.00 -14.31
CA SER A 112 17.75 -4.27 -15.13
C SER A 112 17.60 -5.47 -16.07
N GLY A 113 16.44 -6.14 -16.07
CA GLY A 113 16.20 -7.34 -16.88
C GLY A 113 16.95 -8.58 -16.40
N ARG A 114 17.57 -8.54 -15.21
CA ARG A 114 18.32 -9.66 -14.61
C ARG A 114 17.44 -10.61 -13.82
N ALA A 115 16.22 -10.21 -13.47
CA ALA A 115 15.26 -11.09 -12.82
C ALA A 115 14.62 -12.04 -13.85
N GLY A 116 15.15 -13.26 -13.96
CA GLY A 116 14.46 -14.36 -14.64
C GLY A 116 13.31 -14.93 -13.80
N THR A 117 12.55 -15.88 -14.35
CA THR A 117 11.38 -16.50 -13.72
C THR A 117 11.63 -17.01 -12.31
N LEU A 118 12.77 -17.70 -12.07
CA LEU A 118 13.12 -18.20 -10.73
C LEU A 118 13.33 -17.04 -9.73
N THR A 119 14.03 -15.98 -10.15
CA THR A 119 14.27 -14.81 -9.29
C THR A 119 12.96 -14.11 -8.94
N ALA A 120 12.05 -13.99 -9.91
CA ALA A 120 10.72 -13.42 -9.68
C ALA A 120 9.86 -14.29 -8.75
N ALA A 121 9.90 -15.61 -8.90
CA ALA A 121 9.18 -16.54 -8.03
C ALA A 121 9.71 -16.47 -6.58
N LEU A 122 11.03 -16.54 -6.39
CA LEU A 122 11.65 -16.39 -5.07
C LEU A 122 11.41 -14.98 -4.49
N GLY A 123 11.40 -13.95 -5.33
CA GLY A 123 11.07 -12.58 -4.96
C GLY A 123 9.63 -12.44 -4.46
N LEU A 124 8.66 -13.12 -5.10
CA LEU A 124 7.27 -13.19 -4.65
C LEU A 124 7.14 -13.95 -3.32
N THR A 125 7.88 -15.05 -3.14
CA THR A 125 7.94 -15.76 -1.85
C THR A 125 8.52 -14.85 -0.76
N PHE A 126 9.63 -14.18 -1.03
CA PHE A 126 10.23 -13.22 -0.11
C PHE A 126 9.27 -12.09 0.24
N TYR A 127 8.58 -11.52 -0.75
CA TYR A 127 7.54 -10.52 -0.54
C TYR A 127 6.41 -11.06 0.36
N GLY A 128 5.86 -12.24 0.06
CA GLY A 128 4.78 -12.85 0.86
C GLY A 128 5.16 -13.12 2.31
N LEU A 129 6.39 -13.60 2.55
CA LEU A 129 6.91 -13.81 3.91
C LEU A 129 7.14 -12.49 4.64
N THR A 130 7.73 -11.50 3.96
CA THR A 130 8.06 -10.22 4.59
C THR A 130 6.83 -9.36 4.85
N ILE A 131 5.88 -9.27 3.91
CA ILE A 131 4.62 -8.53 4.10
C ILE A 131 3.80 -9.10 5.28
N SER A 132 3.92 -10.41 5.55
CA SER A 132 3.31 -11.08 6.71
C SER A 132 3.77 -10.52 8.06
N LEU A 133 4.99 -9.99 8.11
CA LEU A 133 5.56 -9.38 9.31
C LEU A 133 5.38 -7.87 9.29
N VAL A 134 5.78 -7.23 8.19
CA VAL A 134 5.90 -5.77 8.16
C VAL A 134 4.55 -5.05 8.10
N SER A 135 3.48 -5.69 7.61
CA SER A 135 2.14 -5.11 7.69
C SER A 135 1.66 -5.00 9.14
N VAL A 136 1.94 -6.01 9.96
CA VAL A 136 1.66 -5.97 11.41
C VAL A 136 2.52 -4.90 12.07
N ASP A 137 3.82 -4.87 11.76
CA ASP A 137 4.74 -3.85 12.30
C ASP A 137 4.28 -2.44 11.96
N TRP A 138 4.05 -2.13 10.67
CA TRP A 138 3.86 -0.75 10.23
C TRP A 138 2.44 -0.22 10.44
N ILE A 139 1.44 -1.09 10.53
CA ILE A 139 0.02 -0.67 10.59
C ILE A 139 -0.64 -1.12 11.87
N LEU A 140 -0.69 -2.43 12.16
CA LEU A 140 -1.41 -2.91 13.35
C LEU A 140 -0.71 -2.55 14.65
N SER A 141 0.62 -2.51 14.67
CA SER A 141 1.37 -2.22 15.90
C SER A 141 1.23 -0.77 16.37
N VAL A 142 0.65 0.13 15.56
CA VAL A 142 0.28 1.48 16.04
C VAL A 142 -0.64 1.38 17.27
N GLU A 143 -1.48 0.34 17.32
CA GLU A 143 -2.29 -0.01 18.49
C GLU A 143 -2.12 -1.52 18.80
N PRO A 144 -1.11 -1.89 19.60
CA PRO A 144 -0.80 -3.29 19.89
C PRO A 144 -1.96 -4.03 20.55
N GLY A 145 -2.16 -5.29 20.17
CA GLY A 145 -3.14 -6.19 20.80
C GLY A 145 -4.27 -6.67 19.87
N PHE A 146 -4.49 -5.99 18.74
CA PHE A 146 -5.34 -6.52 17.68
C PHE A 146 -4.54 -7.43 16.75
N ASN A 147 -5.06 -8.63 16.48
CA ASN A 147 -4.44 -9.61 15.63
C ASN A 147 -5.46 -10.18 14.63
N ALA A 148 -5.10 -10.17 13.35
CA ALA A 148 -5.87 -10.77 12.28
C ALA A 148 -4.91 -11.46 11.29
N SER A 149 -5.02 -12.78 11.16
CA SER A 149 -4.14 -13.59 10.30
C SER A 149 -4.29 -13.27 8.82
N ALA A 150 -5.47 -12.77 8.40
CA ALA A 150 -5.73 -12.34 7.03
C ALA A 150 -5.18 -10.95 6.71
N PHE A 151 -4.78 -10.16 7.73
CA PHE A 151 -4.39 -8.76 7.56
C PHE A 151 -3.20 -8.56 6.59
N PRO A 152 -2.15 -9.40 6.60
CA PRO A 152 -1.08 -9.21 5.63
C PRO A 152 -1.49 -9.47 4.18
N ALA A 153 -2.39 -10.42 3.96
CA ALA A 153 -2.93 -10.69 2.64
C ALA A 153 -3.82 -9.53 2.18
N ASP A 154 -4.58 -8.93 3.09
CA ASP A 154 -5.35 -7.73 2.84
C ASP A 154 -4.45 -6.57 2.38
N VAL A 155 -3.38 -6.27 3.14
CA VAL A 155 -2.43 -5.20 2.77
C VAL A 155 -1.78 -5.50 1.42
N ALA A 156 -1.40 -6.74 1.14
CA ALA A 156 -0.84 -7.11 -0.16
C ALA A 156 -1.83 -6.87 -1.32
N LEU A 157 -3.10 -7.22 -1.15
CA LEU A 157 -4.13 -6.94 -2.16
C LEU A 157 -4.38 -5.44 -2.34
N HIS A 158 -4.39 -4.66 -1.26
CA HIS A 158 -4.47 -3.20 -1.33
C HIS A 158 -3.29 -2.59 -2.10
N GLN A 159 -2.07 -3.11 -1.92
CA GLN A 159 -0.90 -2.67 -2.69
C GLN A 159 -1.05 -3.00 -4.19
N ILE A 160 -1.42 -4.25 -4.53
CA ILE A 160 -1.66 -4.67 -5.92
C ILE A 160 -2.76 -3.81 -6.56
N LEU A 161 -3.87 -3.59 -5.84
CA LEU A 161 -4.99 -2.78 -6.31
C LEU A 161 -4.57 -1.32 -6.54
N ALA A 162 -3.79 -0.74 -5.63
CA ALA A 162 -3.26 0.61 -5.77
C ALA A 162 -2.36 0.74 -7.01
N ALA A 163 -1.52 -0.26 -7.30
CA ALA A 163 -0.67 -0.24 -8.48
C ALA A 163 -1.45 -0.37 -9.80
N LEU A 164 -2.49 -1.21 -9.85
CA LEU A 164 -3.40 -1.30 -10.99
C LEU A 164 -4.20 0.00 -11.18
N ALA A 165 -4.71 0.58 -10.09
CA ALA A 165 -5.43 1.85 -10.10
C ALA A 165 -4.53 3.02 -10.54
N PHE A 166 -3.26 3.01 -10.15
CA PHE A 166 -2.26 3.95 -10.64
C PHE A 166 -2.02 3.81 -12.15
N ALA A 167 -1.90 2.57 -12.65
CA ALA A 167 -1.78 2.33 -14.08
C ALA A 167 -3.01 2.82 -14.87
N ALA A 168 -4.22 2.64 -14.30
CA ALA A 168 -5.45 3.19 -14.86
C ALA A 168 -5.47 4.72 -14.85
N LEU A 169 -5.06 5.36 -13.76
CA LEU A 169 -5.00 6.82 -13.62
C LEU A 169 -4.03 7.48 -14.61
N VAL A 170 -2.84 6.91 -14.74
CA VAL A 170 -1.82 7.39 -15.68
C VAL A 170 -2.25 7.13 -17.12
N SER A 171 -2.90 6.00 -17.38
CA SER A 171 -3.42 5.58 -18.70
C SER A 171 -2.38 5.80 -19.82
N PRO A 172 -1.26 5.05 -19.82
CA PRO A 172 -0.20 5.27 -20.79
C PRO A 172 -0.71 5.13 -22.23
N PRO A 173 -0.09 5.78 -23.23
CA PRO A 173 -0.57 5.78 -24.62
C PRO A 173 -0.69 4.38 -25.25
N SER A 174 0.00 3.37 -24.69
CA SER A 174 -0.09 1.97 -25.09
C SER A 174 -1.44 1.32 -24.77
N VAL A 175 -2.27 1.92 -23.92
CA VAL A 175 -3.55 1.36 -23.49
C VAL A 175 -4.63 1.65 -24.54
N ASP A 176 -4.93 0.63 -25.35
CA ASP A 176 -6.08 0.60 -26.24
C ASP A 176 -7.33 0.04 -25.53
N ALA A 177 -8.48 0.01 -26.21
CA ALA A 177 -9.74 -0.47 -25.63
C ALA A 177 -9.69 -1.92 -25.13
N ARG A 178 -8.86 -2.77 -25.76
CA ARG A 178 -8.67 -4.16 -25.35
C ARG A 178 -7.85 -4.23 -24.06
N SER A 179 -6.72 -3.55 -24.02
CA SER A 179 -5.84 -3.53 -22.85
C SER A 179 -6.47 -2.81 -21.66
N ALA A 180 -7.32 -1.81 -21.92
CA ALA A 180 -8.20 -1.20 -20.92
C ALA A 180 -9.13 -2.25 -20.29
N SER A 181 -9.73 -3.11 -21.11
CA SER A 181 -10.60 -4.18 -20.61
C SER A 181 -9.83 -5.23 -19.80
N ASP A 182 -8.60 -5.56 -20.20
CA ASP A 182 -7.72 -6.48 -19.45
C ASP A 182 -7.37 -5.87 -18.08
N LEU A 183 -6.98 -4.59 -18.03
CA LEU A 183 -6.71 -3.84 -16.79
C LEU A 183 -7.95 -3.76 -15.88
N ALA A 184 -9.12 -3.46 -16.46
CA ALA A 184 -10.38 -3.39 -15.74
C ALA A 184 -10.74 -4.74 -15.10
N GLY A 185 -10.46 -5.85 -15.79
CA GLY A 185 -10.64 -7.20 -15.26
C GLY A 185 -9.72 -7.48 -14.06
N LEU A 186 -8.44 -7.13 -14.17
CA LEU A 186 -7.47 -7.27 -13.07
C LEU A 186 -7.86 -6.41 -11.85
N MET A 187 -8.28 -5.16 -12.08
CA MET A 187 -8.78 -4.28 -11.02
C MET A 187 -10.01 -4.87 -10.34
N LEU A 188 -10.99 -5.35 -11.13
CA LEU A 188 -12.22 -5.93 -10.58
C LEU A 188 -11.94 -7.19 -9.75
N ALA A 189 -11.07 -8.08 -10.23
CA ALA A 189 -10.68 -9.28 -9.50
C ALA A 189 -9.96 -8.95 -8.18
N THR A 190 -9.00 -8.03 -8.21
CA THR A 190 -8.25 -7.61 -7.01
C THR A 190 -9.16 -6.88 -6.02
N LEU A 191 -10.05 -6.02 -6.52
CA LEU A 191 -11.04 -5.30 -5.73
C LEU A 191 -12.00 -6.25 -4.99
N LEU A 192 -12.50 -7.27 -5.68
CA LEU A 192 -13.33 -8.30 -5.06
C LEU A 192 -12.56 -9.06 -3.98
N GLY A 193 -11.27 -9.33 -4.20
CA GLY A 193 -10.38 -9.91 -3.19
C GLY A 193 -10.24 -9.05 -1.95
N VAL A 194 -10.04 -7.73 -2.11
CA VAL A 194 -10.01 -6.75 -1.00
C VAL A 194 -11.32 -6.77 -0.22
N ILE A 195 -12.45 -6.61 -0.91
CA ILE A 195 -13.79 -6.60 -0.27
C ILE A 195 -14.03 -7.92 0.48
N TYR A 196 -13.62 -9.04 -0.09
CA TYR A 196 -13.72 -10.35 0.54
C TYR A 196 -12.88 -10.43 1.83
N LEU A 197 -11.60 -10.07 1.80
CA LEU A 197 -10.73 -10.16 2.98
C LEU A 197 -11.16 -9.20 4.09
N GLU A 198 -11.56 -7.99 3.75
CA GLU A 198 -12.12 -7.01 4.69
C GLU A 198 -13.38 -7.55 5.36
N LEU A 199 -14.34 -8.05 4.57
CA LEU A 199 -15.58 -8.60 5.08
C LEU A 199 -15.33 -9.83 5.96
N MET A 200 -14.47 -10.75 5.53
CA MET A 200 -14.14 -11.95 6.32
C MET A 200 -13.43 -11.57 7.62
N SER A 201 -12.53 -10.60 7.60
CA SER A 201 -11.84 -10.12 8.81
C SER A 201 -12.83 -9.56 9.83
N TYR A 202 -13.81 -8.79 9.37
CA TYR A 202 -14.90 -8.29 10.21
C TYR A 202 -15.80 -9.41 10.72
N ILE A 203 -16.31 -10.30 9.86
CA ILE A 203 -17.23 -11.38 10.25
C ILE A 203 -16.58 -12.31 11.28
N VAL A 204 -15.30 -12.67 11.10
CA VAL A 204 -14.59 -13.54 12.05
C VAL A 204 -14.42 -12.84 13.41
N ALA A 205 -14.12 -11.55 13.42
CA ALA A 205 -14.01 -10.78 14.66
C ALA A 205 -15.36 -10.59 15.35
N TRP A 206 -16.41 -10.27 14.58
CA TRP A 206 -17.78 -10.06 15.06
C TRP A 206 -18.39 -11.34 15.62
N TYR A 207 -18.28 -12.45 14.90
CA TYR A 207 -18.82 -13.74 15.34
C TYR A 207 -18.08 -14.30 16.56
N GLY A 208 -16.75 -14.09 16.62
CA GLY A 208 -15.96 -14.52 17.77
C GLY A 208 -16.17 -13.68 19.03
N ASP A 209 -16.65 -12.44 18.87
CA ASP A 209 -16.99 -11.45 19.92
C ASP A 209 -15.99 -11.40 21.10
N LEU A 210 -14.70 -11.55 20.81
CA LEU A 210 -13.67 -11.50 21.84
C LEU A 210 -13.48 -10.04 22.28
N PRO A 211 -13.52 -9.71 23.59
CA PRO A 211 -13.53 -8.32 24.05
C PRO A 211 -12.39 -7.45 23.47
N PRO A 212 -11.12 -7.91 23.38
CA PRO A 212 -10.06 -7.10 22.76
C PRO A 212 -10.26 -6.82 21.27
N LYS A 213 -10.82 -7.77 20.51
CA LYS A 213 -11.08 -7.60 19.08
C LYS A 213 -12.30 -6.71 18.84
N ALA A 214 -13.36 -6.90 19.63
CA ALA A 214 -14.56 -6.07 19.58
C ALA A 214 -14.22 -4.61 19.92
N ALA A 215 -13.42 -4.35 20.96
CA ALA A 215 -13.00 -3.01 21.36
C ALA A 215 -12.27 -2.26 20.22
N TRP A 216 -11.43 -2.95 19.45
CA TRP A 216 -10.72 -2.37 18.31
C TRP A 216 -11.68 -1.88 17.21
N TYR A 217 -12.71 -2.68 16.88
CA TYR A 217 -13.75 -2.30 15.92
C TYR A 217 -14.70 -1.23 16.47
N LEU A 218 -15.11 -1.31 17.73
CA LEU A 218 -15.98 -0.30 18.37
C LEU A 218 -15.35 1.08 18.35
N LYS A 219 -14.05 1.18 18.67
CA LYS A 219 -13.28 2.43 18.57
C LYS A 219 -13.30 3.02 17.16
N ARG A 220 -13.24 2.16 16.13
CA ARG A 220 -13.21 2.55 14.71
C ARG A 220 -14.59 2.69 14.07
N GLY A 221 -15.64 2.21 14.73
CA GLY A 221 -17.04 2.42 14.38
C GLY A 221 -17.63 3.69 15.00
N ALA A 222 -17.03 4.18 16.09
CA ALA A 222 -17.43 5.43 16.73
C ALA A 222 -17.24 6.65 15.80
N SER A 223 -18.04 7.70 16.01
CA SER A 223 -17.88 8.95 15.29
C SER A 223 -16.51 9.59 15.59
N PRO A 224 -15.79 10.15 14.59
CA PRO A 224 -16.15 10.29 13.18
C PRO A 224 -15.78 9.10 12.29
N TRP A 225 -15.10 8.08 12.83
CA TRP A 225 -14.45 7.00 12.09
C TRP A 225 -15.41 6.10 11.31
N GLY A 226 -16.63 5.89 11.81
CA GLY A 226 -17.67 5.19 11.06
C GLY A 226 -17.98 5.85 9.71
N GLY A 227 -17.95 7.19 9.64
CA GLY A 227 -18.11 7.93 8.39
C GLY A 227 -16.92 7.76 7.45
N VAL A 228 -15.70 7.72 7.98
CA VAL A 228 -14.47 7.46 7.21
C VAL A 228 -14.49 6.06 6.60
N LEU A 229 -14.94 5.05 7.37
CA LEU A 229 -15.12 3.68 6.88
C LEU A 229 -16.11 3.64 5.70
N VAL A 230 -17.29 4.25 5.86
CA VAL A 230 -18.32 4.30 4.81
C VAL A 230 -17.80 5.02 3.57
N ALA A 231 -17.10 6.14 3.74
CA ALA A 231 -16.48 6.86 2.63
C ALA A 231 -15.43 6.00 1.90
N GLY A 232 -14.56 5.30 2.64
CA GLY A 232 -13.58 4.37 2.07
C GLY A 232 -14.24 3.24 1.29
N LEU A 233 -15.28 2.61 1.85
CA LEU A 233 -16.05 1.55 1.20
C LEU A 233 -16.75 2.04 -0.07
N ILE A 234 -17.34 3.23 -0.06
CA ILE A 234 -18.03 3.77 -1.23
C ILE A 234 -17.03 4.14 -2.33
N LEU A 235 -15.97 4.90 -1.99
CA LEU A 235 -15.00 5.42 -2.95
C LEU A 235 -14.07 4.33 -3.49
N GLY A 236 -13.58 3.43 -2.63
CA GLY A 236 -12.64 2.38 -2.97
C GLY A 236 -13.29 1.06 -3.36
N GLY A 237 -14.51 0.80 -2.89
CA GLY A 237 -15.23 -0.47 -3.03
C GLY A 237 -16.40 -0.39 -4.01
N ILE A 238 -17.53 0.14 -3.55
CA ILE A 238 -18.83 0.06 -4.23
C ILE A 238 -18.83 0.82 -5.56
N LEU A 239 -18.40 2.09 -5.59
CA LEU A 239 -18.44 2.87 -6.83
C LEU A 239 -17.51 2.29 -7.91
N PRO A 240 -16.24 1.94 -7.62
CA PRO A 240 -15.38 1.26 -8.59
C PRO A 240 -15.96 -0.07 -9.05
N PHE A 241 -16.50 -0.89 -8.14
CA PHE A 241 -17.11 -2.17 -8.47
C PHE A 241 -18.26 -1.97 -9.47
N LEU A 242 -19.23 -1.12 -9.15
CA LEU A 242 -20.37 -0.84 -10.03
C LEU A 242 -19.93 -0.27 -11.37
N ALA A 243 -18.98 0.67 -11.38
CA ALA A 243 -18.44 1.24 -12.61
C ALA A 243 -17.80 0.16 -13.52
N LEU A 244 -17.04 -0.78 -12.94
CA LEU A 244 -16.36 -1.85 -13.67
C LEU A 244 -17.30 -2.97 -14.17
N LEU A 245 -18.58 -2.98 -13.76
CA LEU A 245 -19.58 -3.87 -14.36
C LEU A 245 -19.96 -3.43 -15.78
N PHE A 246 -19.90 -2.13 -16.07
CA PHE A 246 -20.30 -1.60 -17.36
C PHE A 246 -19.20 -1.77 -18.41
N SER A 247 -19.51 -2.45 -19.51
CA SER A 247 -18.58 -2.69 -20.62
C SER A 247 -18.04 -1.38 -21.23
N ALA A 248 -18.84 -0.32 -21.25
CA ALA A 248 -18.44 1.00 -21.72
C ALA A 248 -17.30 1.60 -20.89
N VAL A 249 -17.34 1.42 -19.55
CA VAL A 249 -16.27 1.86 -18.65
C VAL A 249 -15.03 1.01 -18.87
N ARG A 250 -15.18 -0.32 -18.90
CA ARG A 250 -14.04 -1.25 -19.05
C ARG A 250 -13.25 -1.05 -20.34
N ARG A 251 -13.89 -0.61 -21.43
CA ARG A 251 -13.24 -0.40 -22.73
C ARG A 251 -12.73 1.02 -22.94
N SER A 252 -12.98 1.94 -22.01
CA SER A 252 -12.64 3.35 -22.14
C SER A 252 -11.47 3.72 -21.22
N PRO A 253 -10.26 3.94 -21.77
CA PRO A 253 -9.11 4.37 -20.98
C PRO A 253 -9.40 5.65 -20.18
N SER A 254 -10.14 6.61 -20.76
CA SER A 254 -10.47 7.87 -20.09
C SER A 254 -11.38 7.68 -18.88
N LEU A 255 -12.39 6.79 -18.96
CA LEU A 255 -13.26 6.48 -17.84
C LEU A 255 -12.52 5.69 -16.76
N LEU A 256 -11.61 4.78 -17.16
CA LEU A 256 -10.78 4.05 -16.21
C LEU A 256 -9.85 4.95 -15.39
N ARG A 257 -9.43 6.12 -15.91
CA ARG A 257 -8.68 7.11 -15.11
C ARG A 257 -9.47 7.58 -13.90
N GLY A 258 -10.77 7.84 -14.10
CA GLY A 258 -11.69 8.21 -13.01
C GLY A 258 -11.86 7.09 -11.99
N VAL A 259 -12.03 5.85 -12.47
CA VAL A 259 -12.11 4.66 -11.58
C VAL A 259 -10.80 4.47 -10.80
N GLY A 260 -9.64 4.62 -11.46
CA GLY A 260 -8.33 4.54 -10.81
C GLY A 260 -8.16 5.60 -9.72
N LEU A 261 -8.60 6.85 -9.97
CA LEU A 261 -8.59 7.91 -8.96
C LEU A 261 -9.48 7.56 -7.76
N LEU A 262 -10.71 7.10 -8.00
CA LEU A 262 -11.64 6.69 -6.94
C LEU A 262 -11.03 5.59 -6.07
N VAL A 263 -10.46 4.55 -6.69
CA VAL A 263 -9.79 3.46 -5.97
C VAL A 263 -8.62 3.96 -5.15
N LEU A 264 -7.73 4.79 -5.71
CA LEU A 264 -6.57 5.33 -4.97
C LEU A 264 -6.99 6.19 -3.76
N VAL A 265 -8.02 7.03 -3.93
CA VAL A 265 -8.58 7.80 -2.82
C VAL A 265 -9.20 6.87 -1.78
N GLY A 266 -9.95 5.85 -2.20
CA GLY A 266 -10.54 4.86 -1.32
C GLY A 266 -9.50 4.07 -0.51
N VAL A 267 -8.42 3.63 -1.15
CA VAL A 267 -7.27 2.98 -0.48
C VAL A 267 -6.65 3.91 0.56
N ALA A 268 -6.46 5.19 0.23
CA ALA A 268 -5.92 6.18 1.16
C ALA A 268 -6.83 6.38 2.38
N VAL A 269 -8.14 6.51 2.14
CA VAL A 269 -9.16 6.65 3.19
C VAL A 269 -9.24 5.40 4.07
N HIS A 270 -9.11 4.22 3.47
CA HIS A 270 -9.10 2.94 4.20
C HIS A 270 -7.89 2.84 5.14
N PHE A 271 -6.67 3.11 4.66
CA PHE A 271 -5.50 3.14 5.54
C PHE A 271 -5.58 4.23 6.61
N ALA A 272 -6.21 5.37 6.29
CA ALA A 272 -6.49 6.41 7.28
C ALA A 272 -7.43 5.90 8.38
N TRP A 273 -8.48 5.14 8.02
CA TRP A 273 -9.38 4.49 8.97
C TRP A 273 -8.68 3.42 9.83
N LEU A 274 -7.71 2.69 9.27
CA LEU A 274 -6.92 1.73 10.06
C LEU A 274 -6.04 2.42 11.11
N VAL A 275 -5.36 3.52 10.73
CA VAL A 275 -4.27 4.13 11.51
C VAL A 275 -4.75 5.28 12.41
N LEU A 276 -5.47 6.26 11.88
CA LEU A 276 -5.77 7.51 12.59
C LEU A 276 -6.53 7.33 13.91
N PRO A 277 -7.52 6.41 14.04
CA PRO A 277 -8.22 6.20 15.30
C PRO A 277 -7.29 5.86 16.47
N ALA A 278 -6.15 5.21 16.20
CA ALA A 278 -5.17 4.85 17.23
C ALA A 278 -4.62 6.08 17.97
N TYR A 279 -4.58 7.25 17.32
CA TYR A 279 -3.99 8.48 17.84
C TYR A 279 -4.92 9.34 18.70
N GLY A 280 -6.20 8.96 18.85
CA GLY A 280 -7.17 9.69 19.69
C GLY A 280 -7.29 11.15 19.28
N ASP A 281 -7.13 12.07 20.23
CA ASP A 281 -7.28 13.51 20.03
C ASP A 281 -6.30 14.11 19.00
N GLU A 282 -5.16 13.46 18.77
CA GLU A 282 -4.16 13.90 17.80
C GLU A 282 -4.44 13.40 16.36
N ALA A 283 -5.52 12.66 16.16
CA ALA A 283 -5.83 12.08 14.85
C ALA A 283 -6.06 13.16 13.77
N SER A 284 -6.72 14.27 14.12
CA SER A 284 -6.99 15.37 13.18
C SER A 284 -5.71 16.08 12.73
N SER A 285 -4.76 16.30 13.63
CA SER A 285 -3.49 16.95 13.31
C SER A 285 -2.57 16.01 12.51
N ALA A 286 -2.58 14.71 12.83
CA ALA A 286 -1.92 13.68 12.02
C ALA A 286 -2.52 13.58 10.60
N ALA A 287 -3.84 13.69 10.45
CA ALA A 287 -4.51 13.70 9.15
C ALA A 287 -4.08 14.92 8.30
N ALA A 288 -4.02 16.11 8.90
CA ALA A 288 -3.54 17.32 8.21
C ALA A 288 -2.08 17.17 7.75
N ALA A 289 -1.21 16.66 8.64
CA ALA A 289 0.19 16.39 8.32
C ALA A 289 0.35 15.33 7.22
N THR A 290 -0.54 14.34 7.17
CA THR A 290 -0.58 13.31 6.13
C THR A 290 -0.73 13.92 4.74
N VAL A 291 -1.64 14.90 4.58
CA VAL A 291 -1.87 15.57 3.28
C VAL A 291 -0.60 16.27 2.81
N VAL A 292 0.07 17.00 3.70
CA VAL A 292 1.32 17.70 3.39
C VAL A 292 2.43 16.71 3.01
N ALA A 293 2.57 15.63 3.78
CA ALA A 293 3.56 14.59 3.51
C ALA A 293 3.30 13.84 2.19
N LEU A 294 2.04 13.55 1.86
CA LEU A 294 1.67 12.95 0.57
C LEU A 294 2.04 13.86 -0.61
N ILE A 295 1.75 15.16 -0.51
CA ILE A 295 2.15 16.13 -1.53
C ILE A 295 3.67 16.12 -1.70
N ALA A 296 4.43 16.14 -0.60
CA ALA A 296 5.89 16.08 -0.64
C ALA A 296 6.40 14.80 -1.32
N LEU A 297 5.86 13.63 -0.97
CA LEU A 297 6.24 12.35 -1.57
C LEU A 297 5.91 12.28 -3.07
N VAL A 298 4.77 12.81 -3.49
CA VAL A 298 4.38 12.90 -4.90
C VAL A 298 5.33 13.82 -5.68
N LEU A 299 5.69 14.98 -5.13
CA LEU A 299 6.65 15.90 -5.75
C LEU A 299 8.05 15.27 -5.87
N LEU A 300 8.52 14.60 -4.80
CA LEU A 300 9.77 13.85 -4.78
C LEU A 300 9.78 12.73 -5.83
N SER A 301 8.66 12.02 -6.00
CA SER A 301 8.49 10.98 -7.01
C SER A 301 8.64 11.54 -8.43
N GLY A 302 8.04 12.71 -8.69
CA GLY A 302 8.16 13.40 -9.98
C GLY A 302 9.61 13.82 -10.28
N PHE A 303 10.32 14.32 -9.27
CA PHE A 303 11.74 14.66 -9.38
C PHE A 303 12.62 13.43 -9.63
N ALA A 304 12.46 12.37 -8.82
CA ALA A 304 13.19 11.12 -8.96
C ALA A 304 12.97 10.47 -10.34
N SER A 305 11.73 10.45 -10.82
CA SER A 305 11.38 9.91 -12.14
C SER A 305 12.11 10.66 -13.27
N ARG A 306 12.20 11.99 -13.20
CA ARG A 306 12.95 12.81 -14.18
C ARG A 306 14.45 12.50 -14.17
N LEU A 307 15.03 12.27 -12.99
CA LEU A 307 16.45 11.91 -12.86
C LEU A 307 16.74 10.53 -13.46
N ILE A 308 15.86 9.56 -13.22
CA ILE A 308 15.98 8.20 -13.76
C ILE A 308 15.94 8.24 -15.30
N VAL A 309 14.97 8.95 -15.88
CA VAL A 309 14.85 9.10 -17.34
C VAL A 309 16.09 9.77 -17.95
N ARG A 310 16.60 10.85 -17.32
CA ARG A 310 17.80 11.55 -17.79
C ARG A 310 19.05 10.67 -17.79
N ARG A 311 19.23 9.81 -16.78
CA ARG A 311 20.37 8.87 -16.72
C ARG A 311 20.24 7.74 -17.76
N GLY A 312 19.04 7.22 -17.97
CA GLY A 312 18.77 6.19 -18.99
C GLY A 312 18.97 6.68 -20.43
N GLY A 313 18.66 7.94 -20.72
CA GLY A 313 18.89 8.56 -22.04
C GLY A 313 20.37 8.75 -22.37
N ARG A 314 21.22 9.06 -21.37
CA ARG A 314 22.68 9.25 -21.59
C ARG A 314 23.43 7.95 -21.86
N LEU A 315 22.98 6.82 -21.33
CA LEU A 315 23.61 5.51 -21.54
C LEU A 315 23.31 4.87 -22.91
N ARG A 316 22.40 5.44 -23.71
CA ARG A 316 22.11 4.99 -25.08
C ARG A 316 22.92 5.72 -26.17
N HIS A 317 23.72 6.71 -25.80
CA HIS A 317 24.52 7.54 -26.72
C HIS A 317 26.04 7.37 -26.53
N VAL A 318 26.46 6.27 -25.91
CA VAL A 318 27.86 5.81 -25.80
C VAL A 318 27.90 4.39 -26.33
#